data_AF-A0A954K6C1-F1
#
_entry.id   AF-A0A954K6C1-F1
#
_cell.length_a   1.000
_cell.length_b   1.000
_cell.length_c   1.000
_cell.angle_alpha   90.00
_cell.angle_beta   90.00
_cell.angle_gamma   90.00
#
_symmetry.space_group_name_H-M   'P 1'
#
loop_
_entity.id
_entity.type
_entity.pdbx_description
1 polymer ?
#
loop_
_entity_poly.entity_id
_entity_poly.type
_entity_poly.pdbx_seq_one_letter_code
_entity_poly.pdbx_strand_id
1 'polypeptide(L)'
;CHDHKFDPVLQKDYFQLRAFFEPILIETAQEVGTPEQLEQYRSELSAWEQATKAIRDELTELEAPYREKARAVIISFPPDIQAMIHKPEEKRTPREQQLVELAWRQVEHNYRNLDKQLKGETKEKILALRRKLAKFDQLKPEPLPLAQQVRDVGAQAPQTRIPKKRTECDPGFLTILETPADDYYGAPQQGTTSRRTALARWLTQDSNPLSTRVIVNRIWQYHFGKGLAPHSSDLGRLGGPPSHPELLDWLTQRFLDGDWRFKSLHRLIVTSATYRQSTQHPQEASMFALDPANKYYWCAETRRLDAEQIRDSILAVTGQLDLKAGGPGVTPSVPRRSIYLRMMRNSR
;
A
#
# COMPACT_ATOMS: atom_id res chain seq x y z
N CYS A 1 2.29 -14.87 -9.77
CA CYS A 1 2.37 -16.35 -9.64
C CYS A 1 2.35 -16.71 -8.17
N HIS A 2 1.19 -17.06 -7.64
CA HIS A 2 1.02 -17.81 -6.40
C HIS A 2 -0.11 -18.80 -6.63
N ASP A 3 -0.03 -19.94 -5.95
CA ASP A 3 -1.02 -21.01 -6.06
C ASP A 3 -2.33 -20.53 -5.41
N HIS A 4 -3.32 -20.20 -6.24
CA HIS A 4 -4.70 -20.10 -5.76
C HIS A 4 -5.37 -21.43 -6.06
N LYS A 5 -5.58 -22.23 -5.02
CA LYS A 5 -6.59 -23.28 -5.06
C LYS A 5 -7.95 -22.57 -4.93
N PHE A 6 -8.84 -22.75 -5.90
CA PHE A 6 -10.13 -22.06 -5.93
C PHE A 6 -10.98 -22.49 -4.72
N ASP A 7 -10.99 -21.69 -3.66
CA ASP A 7 -12.08 -21.78 -2.69
C ASP A 7 -13.38 -21.41 -3.41
N PRO A 8 -14.46 -22.19 -3.28
CA PRO A 8 -15.74 -21.93 -3.94
C PRO A 8 -16.46 -20.76 -3.26
N VAL A 9 -15.91 -19.55 -3.42
CA VAL A 9 -16.56 -18.30 -3.02
C VAL A 9 -17.62 -17.97 -4.07
N LEU A 10 -18.81 -17.58 -3.62
CA LEU A 10 -19.87 -17.17 -4.53
C LEU A 10 -19.39 -15.96 -5.37
N GLN A 11 -19.75 -15.96 -6.65
CA GLN A 11 -19.48 -14.80 -7.52
C GLN A 11 -20.02 -13.50 -6.89
N LYS A 12 -21.20 -13.58 -6.24
CA LYS A 12 -21.79 -12.47 -5.51
C LYS A 12 -20.82 -11.94 -4.45
N ASP A 13 -20.39 -12.79 -3.52
CA ASP A 13 -19.46 -12.44 -2.43
C ASP A 13 -18.16 -11.83 -2.94
N TYR A 14 -17.60 -12.35 -4.03
CA TYR A 14 -16.40 -11.75 -4.66
C TYR A 14 -16.64 -10.29 -5.08
N PHE A 15 -17.75 -10.01 -5.77
CA PHE A 15 -18.04 -8.63 -6.21
C PHE A 15 -18.48 -7.73 -5.05
N GLN A 16 -19.12 -8.28 -4.01
CA GLN A 16 -19.42 -7.56 -2.79
C GLN A 16 -18.14 -7.16 -2.04
N LEU A 17 -17.15 -8.05 -1.96
CA LEU A 17 -15.84 -7.73 -1.39
C LEU A 17 -15.09 -6.69 -2.22
N ARG A 18 -15.15 -6.81 -3.55
CA ARG A 18 -14.59 -5.81 -4.47
C ARG A 18 -15.25 -4.43 -4.30
N ALA A 19 -16.55 -4.36 -4.00
CA ALA A 19 -17.31 -3.12 -3.88
C ALA A 19 -16.80 -2.18 -2.76
N PHE A 20 -16.04 -2.70 -1.78
CA PHE A 20 -15.32 -1.88 -0.81
C PHE A 20 -14.23 -1.01 -1.44
N PHE A 21 -13.66 -1.44 -2.56
CA PHE A 21 -12.58 -0.74 -3.27
C PHE A 21 -13.06 0.02 -4.50
N GLU A 22 -14.33 -0.11 -4.89
CA GLU A 22 -14.87 0.60 -6.05
C GLU A 22 -14.69 2.14 -6.01
N PRO A 23 -14.80 2.85 -4.87
CA PRO A 23 -14.59 4.30 -4.84
C PRO A 23 -13.12 4.75 -4.93
N ILE A 24 -12.17 3.86 -5.19
CA ILE A 24 -10.74 4.17 -5.15
C ILE A 24 -10.34 5.30 -6.12
N LEU A 25 -9.59 6.27 -5.60
CA LEU A 25 -8.89 7.26 -6.40
C LEU A 25 -7.45 7.36 -5.92
N ILE A 26 -6.51 7.29 -6.86
CA ILE A 26 -5.08 7.31 -6.58
C ILE A 26 -4.54 8.70 -6.89
N GLU A 27 -3.86 9.31 -5.93
CA GLU A 27 -3.19 10.59 -6.08
C GLU A 27 -1.68 10.35 -5.99
N THR A 28 -0.93 10.80 -6.99
CA THR A 28 0.47 10.38 -7.16
C THR A 28 1.50 11.36 -6.61
N ALA A 29 1.06 12.55 -6.17
CA ALA A 29 1.94 13.63 -5.78
C ALA A 29 1.38 14.44 -4.61
N GLN A 30 0.92 13.78 -3.55
CA GLN A 30 0.45 14.49 -2.37
C GLN A 30 1.58 14.80 -1.40
N GLU A 31 1.62 16.05 -0.93
CA GLU A 31 2.55 16.51 0.08
C GLU A 31 2.27 15.80 1.42
N VAL A 32 3.33 15.31 2.05
CA VAL A 32 3.26 14.60 3.33
C VAL A 32 4.13 15.30 4.36
N GLY A 33 3.56 15.51 5.55
CA GLY A 33 4.23 16.07 6.71
C GLY A 33 3.35 15.91 7.94
N THR A 34 3.86 16.27 9.11
CA THR A 34 3.00 16.47 10.28
C THR A 34 2.06 17.66 10.03
N PRO A 35 0.93 17.77 10.75
CA PRO A 35 0.04 18.92 10.63
C PRO A 35 0.78 20.27 10.77
N GLU A 36 1.74 20.34 11.69
CA GLU A 36 2.54 21.54 11.94
C GLU A 36 3.48 21.85 10.75
N GLN A 37 4.11 20.82 10.17
CA GLN A 37 4.97 20.98 9.00
C GLN A 37 4.18 21.46 7.77
N LEU A 38 2.98 20.89 7.56
CA LEU A 38 2.11 21.27 6.45
C LEU A 38 1.64 22.73 6.59
N GLU A 39 1.25 23.14 7.80
CA GLU A 39 0.80 24.50 8.06
C GLU A 39 1.94 25.52 7.90
N GLN A 40 3.12 25.21 8.45
CA GLN A 40 4.31 26.04 8.27
C GLN A 40 4.68 26.19 6.80
N TYR A 41 4.73 25.08 6.06
CA TYR A 41 5.03 25.10 4.62
C TYR A 41 4.04 25.97 3.84
N ARG A 42 2.73 25.87 4.12
CA ARG A 42 1.70 26.70 3.48
C ARG A 42 1.87 28.18 3.80
N SER A 43 2.16 28.51 5.05
CA SER A 43 2.40 29.90 5.48
C SER A 43 3.61 30.50 4.76
N GLU A 44 4.72 29.76 4.70
CA GLU A 44 5.94 30.20 4.02
C GLU A 44 5.73 30.32 2.50
N LEU A 45 5.04 29.34 1.90
CA LEU A 45 4.72 29.34 0.48
C LEU A 45 3.86 30.55 0.09
N SER A 46 2.91 30.96 0.95
CA SER A 46 2.02 32.10 0.68
C SER A 46 2.78 33.39 0.36
N ALA A 47 3.91 33.65 1.03
CA ALA A 47 4.74 34.83 0.75
C ALA A 47 5.30 34.80 -0.68
N TRP A 48 5.78 33.64 -1.13
CA TRP A 48 6.24 33.44 -2.50
C TRP A 48 5.08 33.56 -3.51
N GLU A 49 3.91 32.98 -3.21
CA GLU A 49 2.76 33.04 -4.10
C GLU A 49 2.27 34.47 -4.32
N GLN A 50 2.21 35.27 -3.25
CA GLN A 50 1.82 36.68 -3.34
C GLN A 50 2.84 37.49 -4.14
N ALA A 51 4.14 37.32 -3.86
CA ALA A 51 5.22 38.04 -4.53
C ALA A 51 5.34 37.69 -6.03
N THR A 52 4.98 36.46 -6.41
CA THR A 52 5.11 35.96 -7.79
C THR A 52 3.80 35.96 -8.59
N LYS A 53 2.67 36.34 -7.98
CA LYS A 53 1.33 36.24 -8.58
C LYS A 53 1.28 36.83 -10.00
N ALA A 54 1.70 38.09 -10.18
CA ALA A 54 1.64 38.75 -11.48
C ALA A 54 2.48 38.02 -12.57
N ILE A 55 3.66 37.50 -12.21
CA ILE A 55 4.52 36.74 -13.13
C ILE A 55 3.86 35.39 -13.48
N ARG A 56 3.26 34.72 -12.49
CA ARG A 56 2.53 33.45 -12.68
C ARG A 56 1.28 33.62 -13.54
N ASP A 57 0.57 34.74 -13.38
CA ASP A 57 -0.62 35.07 -14.16
C ASP A 57 -0.22 35.29 -15.64
N GLU A 58 0.83 36.09 -15.91
CA GLU A 58 1.37 36.31 -17.26
C GLU A 58 1.89 35.00 -17.89
N LEU A 59 2.59 34.17 -17.12
CA LEU A 59 2.99 32.83 -17.56
C LEU A 59 1.80 31.96 -17.94
N THR A 60 0.73 31.99 -17.14
CA THR A 60 -0.48 31.20 -17.38
C THR A 60 -1.18 31.64 -18.66
N GLU A 61 -1.28 32.95 -18.90
CA GLU A 61 -1.85 33.50 -20.14
C GLU A 61 -1.03 33.11 -21.38
N LEU A 62 0.30 33.21 -21.32
CA LEU A 62 1.18 32.82 -22.44
C LEU A 62 1.18 31.31 -22.70
N GLU A 63 1.06 30.49 -21.65
CA GLU A 63 1.00 29.03 -21.76
C GLU A 63 -0.39 28.52 -22.18
N ALA A 64 -1.46 29.29 -21.99
CA ALA A 64 -2.85 28.91 -22.29
C ALA A 64 -3.06 28.26 -23.67
N PRO A 65 -2.59 28.84 -24.81
CA PRO A 65 -2.79 28.21 -26.12
C PRO A 65 -2.07 26.87 -26.26
N TYR A 66 -0.96 26.67 -25.56
CA TYR A 66 -0.24 25.40 -25.56
C TYR A 66 -0.89 24.36 -24.64
N ARG A 67 -1.47 24.80 -23.52
CA ARG A 67 -2.30 23.94 -22.66
C ARG A 67 -3.56 23.48 -23.40
N GLU A 68 -4.20 24.34 -24.19
CA GLU A 68 -5.31 23.92 -25.04
C GLU A 68 -4.88 22.91 -26.12
N LYS A 69 -3.70 23.09 -26.74
CA LYS A 69 -3.15 22.07 -27.65
C LYS A 69 -2.86 20.74 -26.96
N ALA A 70 -2.37 20.76 -25.73
CA ALA A 70 -2.12 19.53 -24.98
C ALA A 70 -3.42 18.79 -24.61
N ARG A 71 -4.55 19.51 -24.51
CA ARG A 71 -5.91 18.93 -24.40
C ARG A 71 -6.38 18.26 -25.69
N ALA A 72 -5.73 18.45 -26.85
CA ALA A 72 -6.11 17.77 -28.08
C ALA A 72 -6.04 16.24 -27.98
N VAL A 73 -5.27 15.70 -27.03
CA VAL A 73 -5.27 14.25 -26.73
C VAL A 73 -6.65 13.74 -26.31
N ILE A 74 -7.54 14.63 -25.83
CA ILE A 74 -8.91 14.27 -25.46
C ILE A 74 -9.67 13.68 -26.66
N ILE A 75 -9.39 14.16 -27.88
CA ILE A 75 -10.00 13.67 -29.12
C ILE A 75 -9.68 12.19 -29.37
N SER A 76 -8.56 11.69 -28.83
CA SER A 76 -8.18 10.28 -28.96
C SER A 76 -8.97 9.34 -28.05
N PHE A 77 -9.69 9.86 -27.05
CA PHE A 77 -10.53 9.04 -26.19
C PHE A 77 -11.88 8.71 -26.86
N PRO A 78 -12.53 7.61 -26.47
CA PRO A 78 -13.89 7.29 -26.89
C PRO A 78 -14.91 8.44 -26.63
N PRO A 79 -15.97 8.59 -27.47
CA PRO A 79 -16.92 9.70 -27.35
C PRO A 79 -17.62 9.83 -26.00
N ASP A 80 -17.86 8.72 -25.31
CA ASP A 80 -18.43 8.69 -23.97
C ASP A 80 -17.48 9.33 -22.94
N ILE A 81 -16.18 9.04 -23.00
CA ILE A 81 -15.17 9.66 -22.12
C ILE A 81 -15.03 11.16 -22.42
N GLN A 82 -15.07 11.56 -23.70
CA GLN A 82 -15.05 12.97 -24.07
C GLN A 82 -16.25 13.72 -23.46
N ALA A 83 -17.45 13.15 -23.55
CA ALA A 83 -18.65 13.71 -22.94
C ALA A 83 -18.53 13.82 -21.40
N MET A 84 -17.90 12.84 -20.73
CA MET A 84 -17.65 12.89 -19.29
C MET A 84 -16.68 14.02 -18.91
N ILE A 85 -15.62 14.21 -19.70
CA ILE A 85 -14.63 15.29 -19.51
C ILE A 85 -15.29 16.67 -19.61
N HIS A 86 -16.13 16.88 -20.63
CA HIS A 86 -16.81 18.16 -20.87
C HIS A 86 -17.94 18.44 -19.87
N LYS A 87 -18.39 17.44 -19.12
CA LYS A 87 -19.38 17.62 -18.07
C LYS A 87 -18.77 18.41 -16.90
N PRO A 88 -19.47 19.43 -16.35
CA PRO A 88 -19.05 20.10 -15.11
C PRO A 88 -18.83 19.11 -13.98
N GLU A 89 -17.81 19.35 -13.15
CA GLU A 89 -17.39 18.41 -12.09
C GLU A 89 -18.52 18.07 -11.13
N GLU A 90 -19.33 19.05 -10.75
CA GLU A 90 -20.46 18.90 -9.82
C GLU A 90 -21.59 18.03 -10.38
N LYS A 91 -21.61 17.81 -11.70
CA LYS A 91 -22.60 16.99 -12.40
C LYS A 91 -22.08 15.60 -12.75
N ARG A 92 -20.80 15.29 -12.48
CA ARG A 92 -20.21 13.98 -12.76
C ARG A 92 -20.65 12.97 -11.71
N THR A 93 -21.01 11.78 -12.16
CA THR A 93 -21.15 10.65 -11.22
C THR A 93 -19.77 10.25 -10.68
N PRO A 94 -19.68 9.54 -9.53
CA PRO A 94 -18.41 9.07 -8.98
C PRO A 94 -17.56 8.27 -9.99
N ARG A 95 -18.21 7.45 -10.83
CA ARG A 95 -17.54 6.68 -11.88
C ARG A 95 -16.97 7.57 -12.98
N GLU A 96 -17.75 8.56 -13.40
CA GLU A 96 -17.31 9.52 -14.41
C GLU A 96 -16.12 10.33 -13.90
N GLN A 97 -16.14 10.76 -12.63
CA GLN A 97 -14.99 11.44 -12.03
C GLN A 97 -13.73 10.57 -12.07
N GLN A 98 -13.79 9.30 -11.67
CA GLN A 98 -12.62 8.40 -11.75
C GLN A 98 -12.08 8.26 -13.19
N LEU A 99 -12.98 8.11 -14.18
CA LEU A 99 -12.59 7.97 -15.58
C LEU A 99 -11.98 9.26 -16.13
N VAL A 100 -12.55 10.41 -15.76
CA VAL A 100 -12.03 11.74 -16.13
C VAL A 100 -10.64 11.94 -15.52
N GLU A 101 -10.44 11.64 -14.24
CA GLU A 101 -9.13 11.73 -13.57
C GLU A 101 -8.08 10.86 -14.27
N LEU A 102 -8.43 9.63 -14.64
CA LEU A 102 -7.53 8.75 -15.40
C LEU A 102 -7.20 9.32 -16.79
N ALA A 103 -8.18 9.87 -17.50
CA ALA A 103 -7.96 10.52 -18.79
C ALA A 103 -7.10 11.79 -18.65
N TRP A 104 -7.30 12.56 -17.57
CA TRP A 104 -6.57 13.79 -17.30
C TRP A 104 -5.09 13.56 -17.05
N ARG A 105 -4.68 12.41 -16.53
CA ARG A 105 -3.26 12.04 -16.42
C ARG A 105 -2.54 12.07 -17.76
N GLN A 106 -3.21 11.74 -18.87
CA GLN A 106 -2.62 11.83 -20.20
C GLN A 106 -2.48 13.29 -20.65
N VAL A 107 -3.45 14.14 -20.29
CA VAL A 107 -3.38 15.59 -20.53
C VAL A 107 -2.23 16.21 -19.73
N GLU A 108 -2.11 15.88 -18.44
CA GLU A 108 -1.01 16.31 -17.58
C GLU A 108 0.36 15.85 -18.10
N HIS A 109 0.44 14.63 -18.62
CA HIS A 109 1.67 14.15 -19.25
C HIS A 109 2.09 15.06 -20.42
N ASN A 110 1.12 15.50 -21.24
CA ASN A 110 1.38 16.45 -22.32
C ASN A 110 1.73 17.85 -21.79
N TYR A 111 1.10 18.30 -20.69
CA TYR A 111 1.47 19.56 -20.02
C TYR A 111 2.92 19.56 -19.54
N ARG A 112 3.40 18.46 -18.96
CA ARG A 112 4.81 18.32 -18.54
C ARG A 112 5.80 18.39 -19.71
N ASN A 113 5.34 18.16 -20.93
CA ASN A 113 6.14 18.22 -22.16
C ASN A 113 5.91 19.52 -22.96
N LEU A 114 5.21 20.52 -22.40
CA LEU A 114 4.83 21.76 -23.08
C LEU A 114 6.04 22.54 -23.61
N ASP A 115 7.17 22.49 -22.90
CA ASP A 115 8.42 23.13 -23.31
C ASP A 115 8.93 22.69 -24.69
N LYS A 116 8.62 21.45 -25.10
CA LYS A 116 8.96 20.94 -26.44
C LYS A 116 8.14 21.61 -27.56
N GLN A 117 7.00 22.19 -27.21
CA GLN A 117 6.10 22.85 -28.17
C GLN A 117 6.29 24.37 -28.24
N LEU A 118 6.99 24.98 -27.27
CA LEU A 118 7.28 26.41 -27.26
C LEU A 118 8.22 26.76 -28.43
N LYS A 119 7.88 27.81 -29.20
CA LYS A 119 8.63 28.27 -30.38
C LYS A 119 8.71 29.80 -30.43
N GLY A 120 9.76 30.30 -31.08
CA GLY A 120 9.92 31.73 -31.41
C GLY A 120 9.87 32.65 -30.19
N GLU A 121 9.32 33.84 -30.40
CA GLU A 121 9.24 34.93 -29.42
C GLU A 121 8.51 34.53 -28.12
N THR A 122 7.47 33.68 -28.21
CA THR A 122 6.72 33.21 -27.03
C THR A 122 7.60 32.38 -26.09
N LYS A 123 8.51 31.56 -26.65
CA LYS A 123 9.46 30.79 -25.85
C LYS A 123 10.42 31.71 -25.11
N GLU A 124 10.92 32.76 -25.76
CA GLU A 124 11.82 33.72 -25.15
C GLU A 124 11.14 34.50 -24.01
N LYS A 125 9.89 34.94 -24.23
CA LYS A 125 9.06 35.60 -23.20
C LYS A 125 8.83 34.69 -21.99
N ILE A 126 8.43 33.43 -22.19
CA ILE A 126 8.25 32.45 -21.11
C ILE A 126 9.56 32.21 -20.35
N LEU A 127 10.68 32.03 -21.05
CA LEU A 127 11.99 31.85 -20.41
C LEU A 127 12.42 33.08 -19.61
N ALA A 128 12.15 34.30 -20.11
CA ALA A 128 12.42 35.54 -19.39
C ALA A 128 11.56 35.63 -18.12
N LEU A 129 10.28 35.29 -18.18
CA LEU A 129 9.40 35.25 -17.01
C LEU A 129 9.83 34.19 -15.99
N ARG A 130 10.22 32.99 -16.44
CA ARG A 130 10.79 31.94 -15.56
C ARG A 130 12.07 32.42 -14.87
N ARG A 131 12.95 33.16 -15.56
CA ARG A 131 14.13 33.79 -14.92
C ARG A 131 13.74 34.87 -13.91
N LYS A 132 12.69 35.64 -14.14
CA LYS A 132 12.17 36.60 -13.16
C LYS A 132 11.61 35.86 -11.93
N LEU A 133 10.86 34.78 -12.14
CA LEU A 133 10.31 33.93 -11.09
C LEU A 133 11.41 33.31 -10.21
N ALA A 134 12.50 32.84 -10.82
CA ALA A 134 13.64 32.26 -10.11
C ALA A 134 14.33 33.23 -9.14
N LYS A 135 14.18 34.55 -9.32
CA LYS A 135 14.70 35.55 -8.36
C LYS A 135 13.99 35.49 -7.00
N PHE A 136 12.80 34.88 -6.95
CA PHE A 136 12.01 34.70 -5.74
C PHE A 136 12.23 33.31 -5.12
N ASP A 137 13.09 32.45 -5.68
CA ASP A 137 13.30 31.09 -5.16
C ASP A 137 13.73 31.07 -3.69
N GLN A 138 14.37 32.13 -3.19
CA GLN A 138 14.73 32.28 -1.77
C GLN A 138 13.53 32.37 -0.83
N LEU A 139 12.36 32.78 -1.33
CA LEU A 139 11.11 32.81 -0.56
C LEU A 139 10.39 31.46 -0.58
N LYS A 140 10.84 30.51 -1.41
CA LYS A 140 10.18 29.22 -1.56
C LYS A 140 10.67 28.28 -0.44
N PRO A 141 9.75 27.72 0.36
CA PRO A 141 10.15 26.73 1.35
C PRO A 141 10.69 25.46 0.70
N GLU A 142 11.48 24.69 1.45
CA GLU A 142 11.93 23.37 1.02
C GLU A 142 10.72 22.47 0.73
N PRO A 143 10.70 21.77 -0.42
CA PRO A 143 9.55 20.97 -0.82
C PRO A 143 9.31 19.83 0.16
N LEU A 144 8.05 19.63 0.53
CA LEU A 144 7.63 18.49 1.32
C LEU A 144 7.80 17.17 0.54
N PRO A 145 8.07 16.05 1.23
CA PRO A 145 8.11 14.75 0.57
C PRO A 145 6.74 14.44 -0.04
N LEU A 146 6.75 13.96 -1.27
CA LEU A 146 5.55 13.53 -1.97
C LEU A 146 5.31 12.04 -1.73
N ALA A 147 4.06 11.68 -1.48
CA ALA A 147 3.63 10.30 -1.43
C ALA A 147 2.47 10.05 -2.38
N GLN A 148 2.42 8.82 -2.89
CA GLN A 148 1.22 8.32 -3.53
C GLN A 148 0.20 7.97 -2.44
N GLN A 149 -0.96 8.61 -2.51
CA GLN A 149 -2.08 8.39 -1.58
C GLN A 149 -3.25 7.75 -2.30
N VAL A 150 -4.11 7.11 -1.51
CA VAL A 150 -5.34 6.49 -2.00
C VAL A 150 -6.49 7.03 -1.16
N ARG A 151 -7.45 7.67 -1.82
CA ARG A 151 -8.67 8.18 -1.19
C ARG A 151 -9.91 7.67 -1.91
N ASP A 152 -11.07 8.01 -1.37
CA ASP A 152 -12.30 7.87 -2.13
C ASP A 152 -12.44 9.01 -3.14
N VAL A 153 -13.07 8.70 -4.26
CA VAL A 153 -13.47 9.71 -5.25
C VAL A 153 -14.45 10.73 -4.66
N GLY A 154 -15.23 10.33 -3.65
CA GLY A 154 -16.10 11.22 -2.88
C GLY A 154 -16.90 10.47 -1.81
N ALA A 155 -17.95 11.12 -1.29
CA ALA A 155 -18.86 10.51 -0.30
C ALA A 155 -19.80 9.45 -0.88
N GLN A 156 -19.93 9.39 -2.21
CA GLN A 156 -20.75 8.40 -2.91
C GLN A 156 -19.84 7.44 -3.69
N ALA A 157 -20.08 6.15 -3.55
CA ALA A 157 -19.34 5.13 -4.29
C ALA A 157 -19.92 4.94 -5.70
N PRO A 158 -19.09 4.63 -6.70
CA PRO A 158 -19.56 4.06 -7.95
C PRO A 158 -20.29 2.74 -7.70
N GLN A 159 -21.31 2.47 -8.51
CA GLN A 159 -22.10 1.25 -8.41
C GLN A 159 -21.30 0.03 -8.90
N THR A 160 -21.17 -0.99 -8.05
CA THR A 160 -20.49 -2.24 -8.42
C THR A 160 -21.46 -3.15 -9.17
N ARG A 161 -21.00 -3.72 -10.29
CA ARG A 161 -21.81 -4.59 -11.16
C ARG A 161 -21.14 -5.94 -11.37
N ILE A 162 -21.93 -7.00 -11.23
CA ILE A 162 -21.52 -8.36 -11.57
C ILE A 162 -21.53 -8.51 -13.10
N PRO A 163 -20.40 -8.86 -13.74
CA PRO A 163 -20.33 -9.08 -15.18
C PRO A 163 -21.33 -10.14 -15.66
N LYS A 164 -21.78 -10.01 -16.91
CA LYS A 164 -22.79 -10.86 -17.59
C LYS A 164 -24.20 -10.77 -17.02
N LYS A 165 -24.38 -10.79 -15.70
CA LYS A 165 -25.69 -10.67 -15.04
C LYS A 165 -26.20 -9.23 -14.95
N ARG A 166 -25.29 -8.25 -15.00
CA ARG A 166 -25.58 -6.79 -14.82
C ARG A 166 -26.33 -6.46 -13.53
N THR A 167 -26.35 -7.39 -12.57
CA THR A 167 -26.88 -7.19 -11.24
C THR A 167 -25.94 -6.31 -10.46
N GLU A 168 -26.50 -5.32 -9.80
CA GLU A 168 -25.78 -4.43 -8.90
C GLU A 168 -25.60 -5.11 -7.56
N CYS A 169 -24.51 -4.77 -6.87
CA CYS A 169 -24.26 -5.28 -5.53
C CYS A 169 -23.61 -4.21 -4.66
N ASP A 170 -24.11 -4.12 -3.43
CA ASP A 170 -23.48 -3.35 -2.36
C ASP A 170 -22.30 -4.10 -1.76
N PRO A 171 -21.41 -3.40 -1.03
CA PRO A 171 -20.38 -4.06 -0.24
C PRO A 171 -20.94 -5.15 0.65
N GLY A 172 -20.14 -6.17 0.91
CA GLY A 172 -20.55 -7.32 1.68
C GLY A 172 -19.39 -8.26 1.95
N PHE A 173 -19.45 -8.94 3.09
CA PHE A 173 -18.44 -9.90 3.52
C PHE A 173 -18.71 -11.29 2.93
N LEU A 174 -17.75 -12.19 3.10
CA LEU A 174 -17.86 -13.55 2.60
C LEU A 174 -18.89 -14.33 3.42
N THR A 175 -19.98 -14.78 2.78
CA THR A 175 -21.07 -15.50 3.45
C THR A 175 -20.63 -16.83 4.04
N ILE A 176 -19.59 -17.46 3.46
CA ILE A 176 -18.98 -18.69 3.96
C ILE A 176 -18.36 -18.55 5.36
N LEU A 177 -18.09 -17.33 5.81
CA LEU A 177 -17.54 -17.08 7.15
C LEU A 177 -18.64 -16.93 8.21
N GLU A 178 -19.91 -17.11 7.85
CA GLU A 178 -21.07 -16.99 8.73
C GLU A 178 -21.03 -15.70 9.58
N THR A 179 -20.41 -14.66 9.04
CA THR A 179 -20.25 -13.39 9.75
C THR A 179 -21.65 -12.80 9.92
N PRO A 180 -22.02 -12.37 11.15
CA PRO A 180 -23.24 -11.61 11.34
C PRO A 180 -23.27 -10.45 10.35
N ALA A 181 -24.38 -10.34 9.62
CA ALA A 181 -24.63 -9.23 8.72
C ALA A 181 -24.95 -7.97 9.52
N ASP A 182 -24.09 -7.61 10.47
CA ASP A 182 -24.16 -6.30 11.09
C ASP A 182 -23.81 -5.31 9.98
N ASP A 183 -24.85 -4.65 9.47
CA ASP A 183 -24.92 -3.75 8.30
C ASP A 183 -24.01 -2.51 8.39
N TYR A 184 -22.96 -2.54 9.19
CA TYR A 184 -22.09 -1.41 9.40
C TYR A 184 -21.02 -1.32 8.31
N TYR A 185 -21.44 -0.92 7.11
CA TYR A 185 -20.57 -0.50 6.02
C TYR A 185 -19.90 0.88 6.28
N GLY A 186 -20.13 1.45 7.47
CA GLY A 186 -19.78 2.81 7.83
C GLY A 186 -20.72 3.83 7.18
N ALA A 187 -21.19 4.81 7.95
CA ALA A 187 -21.88 5.94 7.35
C ALA A 187 -20.87 6.75 6.51
N PRO A 188 -21.25 7.22 5.30
CA PRO A 188 -20.44 8.18 4.56
C PRO A 188 -20.10 9.38 5.43
N GLN A 189 -18.85 9.82 5.37
CA GLN A 189 -18.39 11.05 6.00
C GLN A 189 -18.01 12.06 4.92
N GLN A 190 -17.71 13.30 5.31
CA GLN A 190 -17.36 14.35 4.36
C GLN A 190 -16.16 13.90 3.49
N GLY A 191 -16.40 13.72 2.19
CA GLY A 191 -15.38 13.30 1.22
C GLY A 191 -15.04 11.80 1.18
N THR A 192 -15.71 10.93 1.95
CA THR A 192 -15.45 9.48 1.93
C THR A 192 -16.70 8.63 2.12
N THR A 193 -16.71 7.47 1.48
CA THR A 193 -17.74 6.43 1.62
C THR A 193 -17.61 5.61 2.90
N SER A 194 -16.48 5.72 3.63
CA SER A 194 -16.14 4.88 4.79
C SER A 194 -16.02 3.37 4.53
N ARG A 195 -16.23 2.90 3.29
CA ARG A 195 -16.25 1.47 2.94
C ARG A 195 -14.94 0.76 3.28
N ARG A 196 -13.79 1.29 2.87
CA ARG A 196 -12.47 0.67 3.19
C ARG A 196 -12.18 0.67 4.70
N THR A 197 -12.65 1.68 5.42
CA THR A 197 -12.56 1.73 6.90
C THR A 197 -13.40 0.63 7.53
N ALA A 198 -14.62 0.40 7.03
CA ALA A 198 -15.48 -0.69 7.49
C ALA A 198 -14.84 -2.06 7.22
N LEU A 199 -14.30 -2.27 6.01
CA LEU A 199 -13.56 -3.49 5.69
C LEU A 199 -12.35 -3.69 6.61
N ALA A 200 -11.58 -2.63 6.87
CA ALA A 200 -10.44 -2.70 7.78
C ALA A 200 -10.87 -3.10 9.20
N ARG A 201 -11.93 -2.47 9.74
CA ARG A 201 -12.49 -2.81 11.06
C ARG A 201 -12.95 -4.26 11.13
N TRP A 202 -13.64 -4.75 10.09
CA TRP A 202 -14.06 -6.15 10.02
C TRP A 202 -12.88 -7.13 9.93
N LEU A 203 -11.81 -6.77 9.20
CA LEU A 203 -10.59 -7.60 9.14
C LEU A 203 -9.86 -7.66 10.49
N THR A 204 -9.95 -6.60 11.29
CA THR A 204 -9.22 -6.46 12.56
C THR A 204 -10.11 -6.59 13.80
N GLN A 205 -11.34 -7.08 13.67
CA GLN A 205 -12.18 -7.33 14.83
C GLN A 205 -11.71 -8.60 15.55
N ASP A 206 -11.71 -8.61 16.88
CA ASP A 206 -11.25 -9.76 17.66
C ASP A 206 -12.10 -11.02 17.40
N SER A 207 -13.37 -10.83 17.00
CA SER A 207 -14.29 -11.90 16.60
C SER A 207 -14.02 -12.48 15.21
N ASN A 208 -13.05 -11.95 14.45
CA ASN A 208 -12.62 -12.50 13.17
C ASN A 208 -11.34 -13.34 13.37
N PRO A 209 -11.45 -14.65 13.66
CA PRO A 209 -10.29 -15.47 13.92
C PRO A 209 -9.46 -15.75 12.66
N LEU A 210 -9.99 -15.53 11.46
CA LEU A 210 -9.34 -15.95 10.23
C LEU A 210 -8.10 -15.10 9.94
N SER A 211 -8.25 -13.77 9.92
CA SER A 211 -7.14 -12.84 9.66
C SER A 211 -6.02 -13.01 10.68
N THR A 212 -6.39 -13.17 11.96
CA THR A 212 -5.48 -13.34 13.08
C THR A 212 -4.75 -14.69 13.04
N ARG A 213 -5.45 -15.79 12.76
CA ARG A 213 -4.82 -17.11 12.56
C ARG A 213 -3.89 -17.11 11.35
N VAL A 214 -4.27 -16.46 10.25
CA VAL A 214 -3.41 -16.35 9.05
C VAL A 214 -2.10 -15.64 9.39
N ILE A 215 -2.15 -14.48 10.05
CA ILE A 215 -0.93 -13.74 10.36
C ILE A 215 -0.06 -14.46 11.40
N VAL A 216 -0.66 -15.09 12.41
CA VAL A 216 0.06 -15.92 13.40
C VAL A 216 0.74 -17.11 12.73
N ASN A 217 0.04 -17.81 11.83
CA ASN A 217 0.63 -18.90 11.05
C ASN A 217 1.78 -18.44 10.15
N ARG A 218 1.66 -17.26 9.53
CA ARG A 218 2.74 -16.67 8.72
C ARG A 218 3.95 -16.27 9.55
N ILE A 219 3.75 -15.76 10.76
CA ILE A 219 4.84 -15.44 11.69
C ILE A 219 5.54 -16.72 12.14
N TRP A 220 4.78 -17.76 12.50
CA TRP A 220 5.34 -19.07 12.79
C TRP A 220 6.15 -19.57 11.60
N GLN A 221 5.57 -19.57 10.40
CA GLN A 221 6.26 -19.95 9.17
C GLN A 221 7.55 -19.17 8.92
N TYR A 222 7.57 -17.88 9.20
CA TYR A 222 8.77 -17.06 9.03
C TYR A 222 9.91 -17.52 9.96
N HIS A 223 9.60 -17.94 11.17
CA HIS A 223 10.59 -18.42 12.15
C HIS A 223 11.03 -19.86 11.92
N PHE A 224 10.12 -20.72 11.47
CA PHE A 224 10.33 -22.16 11.35
C PHE A 224 10.42 -22.68 9.91
N GLY A 225 10.35 -21.81 8.88
CA GLY A 225 10.34 -22.18 7.46
C GLY A 225 8.98 -22.70 6.95
N LYS A 226 8.22 -23.39 7.80
CA LYS A 226 6.89 -23.93 7.51
C LYS A 226 5.86 -23.51 8.56
N GLY A 227 4.61 -23.34 8.14
CA GLY A 227 3.50 -22.99 9.02
C GLY A 227 3.01 -24.17 9.86
N LEU A 228 2.24 -23.89 10.90
CA LEU A 228 1.42 -24.91 11.59
C LEU A 228 0.34 -25.43 10.64
N ALA A 229 -0.32 -24.52 9.92
CA ALA A 229 -1.07 -24.85 8.72
C ALA A 229 -0.12 -24.79 7.50
N PRO A 230 -0.09 -25.84 6.65
CA PRO A 230 0.91 -25.96 5.59
C PRO A 230 0.71 -24.94 4.47
N HIS A 231 -0.55 -24.56 4.18
CA HIS A 231 -0.89 -23.63 3.11
C HIS A 231 -1.35 -22.28 3.68
N SER A 232 -0.40 -21.38 3.97
CA SER A 232 -0.66 -20.05 4.56
C SER A 232 -1.52 -19.10 3.72
N SER A 233 -1.76 -19.42 2.45
CA SER A 233 -2.65 -18.66 1.57
C SER A 233 -4.06 -19.27 1.46
N ASP A 234 -4.24 -20.52 1.91
CA ASP A 234 -5.49 -21.28 1.82
C ASP A 234 -5.88 -21.77 3.23
N LEU A 235 -5.98 -20.85 4.20
CA LEU A 235 -6.34 -21.21 5.57
C LEU A 235 -7.84 -21.60 5.63
N GLY A 236 -8.13 -22.87 5.35
CA GLY A 236 -9.50 -23.40 5.22
C GLY A 236 -9.51 -24.89 4.91
N ARG A 237 -10.68 -25.42 4.53
CA ARG A 237 -10.83 -26.87 4.25
C ARG A 237 -9.91 -27.36 3.13
N LEU A 238 -9.59 -26.50 2.15
CA LEU A 238 -8.77 -26.89 0.99
C LEU A 238 -7.25 -26.86 1.23
N GLY A 239 -6.78 -26.11 2.23
CA GLY A 239 -5.35 -25.97 2.57
C GLY A 239 -4.85 -26.92 3.66
N GLY A 240 -5.68 -27.89 4.06
CA GLY A 240 -5.31 -28.93 5.02
C GLY A 240 -5.31 -28.46 6.48
N PRO A 241 -5.56 -29.37 7.43
CA PRO A 241 -5.63 -29.01 8.84
C PRO A 241 -4.24 -28.61 9.38
N PRO A 242 -4.18 -27.71 10.38
CA PRO A 242 -2.95 -27.43 11.10
C PRO A 242 -2.38 -28.71 11.75
N SER A 243 -1.05 -28.83 11.81
CA SER A 243 -0.39 -29.92 12.55
C SER A 243 -0.67 -29.84 14.05
N HIS A 244 -0.77 -28.63 14.59
CA HIS A 244 -1.07 -28.36 16.00
C HIS A 244 -2.17 -27.29 16.09
N PRO A 245 -3.45 -27.67 15.92
CA PRO A 245 -4.56 -26.72 15.90
C PRO A 245 -4.69 -25.96 17.22
N GLU A 246 -4.55 -26.64 18.36
CA GLU A 246 -4.61 -26.03 19.69
C GLU A 246 -3.48 -25.01 19.92
N LEU A 247 -2.28 -25.29 19.41
CA LEU A 247 -1.17 -24.35 19.49
C LEU A 247 -1.41 -23.10 18.64
N LEU A 248 -1.94 -23.27 17.43
CA LEU A 248 -2.30 -22.15 16.56
C LEU A 248 -3.34 -21.26 17.25
N ASP A 249 -4.39 -21.86 17.81
CA ASP A 249 -5.45 -21.15 18.52
C ASP A 249 -4.92 -20.44 19.77
N TRP A 250 -4.07 -21.11 20.54
CA TRP A 250 -3.43 -20.51 21.71
C TRP A 250 -2.53 -19.32 21.34
N LEU A 251 -1.71 -19.43 20.29
CA LEU A 251 -0.88 -18.33 19.81
C LEU A 251 -1.71 -17.17 19.26
N THR A 252 -2.83 -17.47 18.58
CA THR A 252 -3.79 -16.47 18.13
C THR A 252 -4.39 -15.71 19.30
N GLN A 253 -4.86 -16.40 20.34
CA GLN A 253 -5.40 -15.74 21.53
C GLN A 253 -4.34 -14.88 22.23
N ARG A 254 -3.11 -15.39 22.39
CA ARG A 254 -1.99 -14.63 22.98
C ARG A 254 -1.64 -13.37 22.19
N PHE A 255 -1.84 -13.39 20.88
CA PHE A 255 -1.60 -12.22 20.03
C PHE A 255 -2.69 -11.16 20.20
N LEU A 256 -3.96 -11.57 20.33
CA LEU A 256 -5.07 -10.68 20.63
C LEU A 256 -4.95 -10.07 22.03
N ASP A 257 -4.71 -10.89 23.06
CA ASP A 257 -4.51 -10.46 24.45
C ASP A 257 -3.32 -9.50 24.61
N GLY A 258 -2.39 -9.54 23.66
CA GLY A 258 -1.19 -8.69 23.61
C GLY A 258 -1.35 -7.41 22.78
N ASP A 259 -2.58 -6.95 22.54
CA ASP A 259 -2.94 -5.78 21.73
C ASP A 259 -2.37 -5.82 20.32
N TRP A 260 -2.37 -7.00 19.69
CA TRP A 260 -1.89 -7.19 18.32
C TRP A 260 -0.41 -6.80 18.12
N ARG A 261 0.40 -6.82 19.20
CA ARG A 261 1.81 -6.42 19.16
C ARG A 261 2.70 -7.56 18.67
N PHE A 262 3.15 -7.47 17.41
CA PHE A 262 4.05 -8.46 16.81
C PHE A 262 5.31 -8.74 17.63
N LYS A 263 5.89 -7.71 18.27
CA LYS A 263 7.10 -7.87 19.10
C LYS A 263 6.90 -8.85 20.26
N SER A 264 5.72 -8.86 20.87
CA SER A 264 5.37 -9.78 21.96
C SER A 264 5.26 -11.21 21.46
N LEU A 265 4.56 -11.42 20.34
CA LEU A 265 4.43 -12.74 19.70
C LEU A 265 5.79 -13.28 19.21
N HIS A 266 6.61 -12.44 18.57
CA HIS A 266 7.97 -12.84 18.18
C HIS A 266 8.80 -13.25 19.38
N ARG A 267 8.79 -12.47 20.47
CA ARG A 267 9.51 -12.81 21.70
C ARG A 267 9.06 -14.17 22.25
N LEU A 268 7.75 -14.40 22.31
CA LEU A 268 7.19 -15.67 22.77
C LEU A 268 7.72 -16.85 21.94
N ILE A 269 7.70 -16.73 20.61
CA ILE A 269 8.18 -17.78 19.71
C ILE A 269 9.69 -18.00 19.87
N VAL A 270 10.51 -16.95 19.76
CA VAL A 270 11.99 -17.11 19.75
C VAL A 270 12.59 -17.50 21.10
N THR A 271 11.82 -17.39 22.18
CA THR A 271 12.21 -17.84 23.52
C THR A 271 11.65 -19.22 23.88
N SER A 272 10.82 -19.82 23.02
CA SER A 272 10.25 -21.15 23.23
C SER A 272 11.32 -22.24 23.27
N ALA A 273 10.98 -23.40 23.86
CA ALA A 273 11.84 -24.59 23.78
C ALA A 273 11.98 -25.06 22.33
N THR A 274 10.88 -25.06 21.57
CA THR A 274 10.84 -25.48 20.15
C THR A 274 11.79 -24.64 19.27
N TYR A 275 11.78 -23.32 19.39
CA TYR A 275 12.69 -22.46 18.60
C TYR A 275 14.17 -22.66 18.96
N ARG A 276 14.46 -23.02 20.22
CA ARG A 276 15.82 -23.19 20.74
C ARG A 276 16.34 -24.63 20.62
N GLN A 277 15.62 -25.52 19.95
CA GLN A 277 16.09 -26.88 19.68
C GLN A 277 17.38 -26.86 18.86
N SER A 278 18.19 -27.90 19.02
CA SER A 278 19.35 -28.15 18.17
C SER A 278 18.91 -28.74 16.82
N THR A 279 19.72 -28.53 15.79
CA THR A 279 19.58 -29.27 14.52
C THR A 279 19.97 -30.74 14.69
N GLN A 280 20.81 -31.06 15.68
CA GLN A 280 21.21 -32.43 16.02
C GLN A 280 20.31 -32.97 17.13
N HIS A 281 19.63 -34.08 16.85
CA HIS A 281 18.80 -34.78 17.82
C HIS A 281 19.40 -36.15 18.17
N PRO A 282 19.57 -36.54 19.45
CA PRO A 282 20.20 -37.81 19.84
C PRO A 282 19.51 -39.06 19.26
N GLN A 283 18.22 -38.96 18.95
CA GLN A 283 17.38 -40.03 18.39
C GLN A 283 16.96 -39.73 16.94
N GLU A 284 17.80 -39.04 16.17
CA GLU A 284 17.49 -38.60 14.81
C GLU A 284 16.98 -39.73 13.91
N ALA A 285 17.65 -40.89 13.89
CA ALA A 285 17.27 -42.01 13.02
C ALA A 285 15.84 -42.52 13.30
N SER A 286 15.45 -42.66 14.57
CA SER A 286 14.10 -43.10 14.93
C SER A 286 13.05 -42.02 14.71
N MET A 287 13.38 -40.75 14.99
CA MET A 287 12.44 -39.64 14.76
C MET A 287 12.21 -39.40 13.26
N PHE A 288 13.25 -39.48 12.45
CA PHE A 288 13.16 -39.36 11.00
C PHE A 288 12.33 -40.50 10.38
N ALA A 289 12.42 -41.72 10.91
CA ALA A 289 11.58 -42.83 10.45
C ALA A 289 10.09 -42.62 10.75
N LEU A 290 9.74 -41.90 11.83
CA LEU A 290 8.36 -41.61 12.24
C LEU A 290 7.79 -40.34 11.60
N ASP A 291 8.60 -39.29 11.51
CA ASP A 291 8.22 -37.97 11.00
C ASP A 291 9.36 -37.37 10.15
N PRO A 292 9.57 -37.90 8.92
CA PRO A 292 10.65 -37.46 8.04
C PRO A 292 10.48 -35.99 7.59
N ALA A 293 9.26 -35.47 7.62
CA ALA A 293 8.95 -34.10 7.28
C ALA A 293 9.11 -33.12 8.46
N ASN A 294 9.51 -33.61 9.64
CA ASN A 294 9.62 -32.85 10.88
C ASN A 294 8.34 -32.06 11.21
N LYS A 295 7.15 -32.59 10.84
CA LYS A 295 5.84 -31.97 11.05
C LYS A 295 5.59 -31.62 12.52
N TYR A 296 6.15 -32.40 13.44
CA TYR A 296 6.03 -32.24 14.89
C TYR A 296 7.17 -31.45 15.53
N TYR A 297 8.07 -30.84 14.74
CA TYR A 297 9.15 -29.98 15.23
C TYR A 297 10.00 -30.68 16.31
N TRP A 298 10.47 -31.89 16.01
CA TRP A 298 11.34 -32.67 16.90
C TRP A 298 12.81 -32.22 16.84
N CYS A 299 13.19 -31.44 15.83
CA CYS A 299 14.48 -30.75 15.74
C CYS A 299 14.36 -29.37 15.06
N ALA A 300 15.38 -28.54 15.20
CA ALA A 300 15.48 -27.29 14.45
C ALA A 300 15.85 -27.56 12.99
N GLU A 301 15.26 -26.80 12.07
CA GLU A 301 15.55 -26.89 10.64
C GLU A 301 16.77 -26.05 10.25
N THR A 302 17.62 -26.61 9.40
CA THR A 302 18.69 -25.83 8.77
C THR A 302 18.09 -24.95 7.69
N ARG A 303 18.28 -23.63 7.81
CA ARG A 303 17.81 -22.67 6.81
C ARG A 303 18.96 -21.91 6.17
N ARG A 304 18.79 -21.55 4.91
CA ARG A 304 19.69 -20.63 4.22
C ARG A 304 19.50 -19.22 4.80
N LEU A 305 20.62 -18.56 5.12
CA LEU A 305 20.61 -17.14 5.49
C LEU A 305 20.48 -16.28 4.23
N ASP A 306 19.71 -15.19 4.34
CA ASP A 306 19.68 -14.13 3.34
C ASP A 306 20.98 -13.28 3.39
N ALA A 307 21.22 -12.48 2.35
CA ALA A 307 22.45 -11.71 2.23
C ALA A 307 22.58 -10.69 3.37
N GLU A 308 21.45 -10.11 3.78
CA GLU A 308 21.29 -9.18 4.87
C GLU A 308 21.65 -9.82 6.22
N GLN A 309 21.17 -11.03 6.51
CA GLN A 309 21.52 -11.80 7.72
C GLN A 309 23.00 -12.13 7.75
N ILE A 310 23.59 -12.57 6.63
CA ILE A 310 25.02 -12.87 6.56
C ILE A 310 25.84 -11.62 6.90
N ARG A 311 25.55 -10.50 6.24
CA ARG A 311 26.23 -9.23 6.46
C ARG A 311 26.10 -8.75 7.91
N ASP A 312 24.86 -8.69 8.42
CA ASP A 312 24.61 -8.20 9.77
C ASP A 312 25.23 -9.13 10.82
N SER A 313 25.32 -10.44 10.56
CA SER A 313 26.01 -11.40 11.45
C SER A 313 27.52 -11.14 11.50
N ILE A 314 28.17 -10.89 10.35
CA ILE A 314 29.61 -10.55 10.31
C ILE A 314 29.87 -9.24 11.07
N LEU A 315 29.05 -8.21 10.85
CA LEU A 315 29.17 -6.94 11.57
C LEU A 315 28.90 -7.08 13.07
N ALA A 316 27.97 -7.96 13.47
CA ALA A 316 27.68 -8.22 14.87
C ALA A 316 28.86 -8.92 15.56
N VAL A 317 29.43 -9.96 14.95
CA VAL A 317 30.57 -10.71 15.50
C VAL A 317 31.83 -9.86 15.60
N THR A 318 32.03 -8.92 14.66
CA THR A 318 33.16 -7.97 14.69
C THR A 318 32.92 -6.77 15.62
N GLY A 319 31.73 -6.64 16.23
CA GLY A 319 31.38 -5.52 17.10
C GLY A 319 31.13 -4.19 16.38
N GLN A 320 31.01 -4.21 15.05
CA GLN A 320 30.86 -3.00 14.23
C GLN A 320 29.40 -2.62 13.98
N LEU A 321 28.46 -3.55 14.20
CA LEU A 321 27.05 -3.34 13.85
C LEU A 321 26.40 -2.20 14.64
N ASP A 322 26.00 -1.13 13.94
CA ASP A 322 25.18 -0.05 14.48
C ASP A 322 23.70 -0.50 14.59
N LEU A 323 23.23 -0.59 15.84
CA LEU A 323 21.88 -1.00 16.20
C LEU A 323 20.87 0.16 16.25
N LYS A 324 21.27 1.41 15.98
CA LYS A 324 20.38 2.59 16.04
C LYS A 324 19.12 2.39 15.18
N ALA A 325 17.97 2.42 15.85
CA ALA A 325 16.66 2.24 15.21
C ALA A 325 16.13 3.55 14.62
N GLY A 326 15.45 3.44 13.47
CA GLY A 326 14.78 4.57 12.80
C GLY A 326 15.73 5.54 12.11
N GLY A 327 15.21 6.64 11.56
CA GLY A 327 15.99 7.63 10.81
C GLY A 327 16.20 7.28 9.33
N PRO A 328 16.90 8.13 8.57
CA PRO A 328 17.04 8.00 7.13
C PRO A 328 17.85 6.75 6.77
N GLY A 329 17.52 6.18 5.60
CA GLY A 329 18.30 5.10 5.02
C GLY A 329 19.69 5.58 4.56
N VAL A 330 20.67 4.69 4.64
CA VAL A 330 22.10 4.98 4.41
C VAL A 330 22.68 4.12 3.29
N THR A 331 23.84 4.49 2.75
CA THR A 331 24.52 3.66 1.74
C THR A 331 25.06 2.37 2.36
N PRO A 332 25.23 1.28 1.59
CA PRO A 332 25.72 -0.01 2.11
C PRO A 332 27.13 0.02 2.75
N SER A 333 27.88 1.09 2.55
CA SER A 333 29.26 1.30 3.04
C SER A 333 29.38 1.54 4.55
N VAL A 334 28.28 1.79 5.25
CA VAL A 334 28.30 2.01 6.71
C VAL A 334 27.88 0.75 7.46
N PRO A 335 28.42 0.47 8.66
CA PRO A 335 28.18 -0.77 9.39
C PRO A 335 26.82 -0.79 10.10
N ARG A 336 25.77 -0.29 9.44
CA ARG A 336 24.40 -0.22 9.95
C ARG A 336 23.60 -1.46 9.57
N ARG A 337 22.60 -1.83 10.40
CA ARG A 337 21.66 -2.94 10.10
C ARG A 337 21.11 -2.85 8.68
N SER A 338 21.09 -3.98 8.00
CA SER A 338 20.78 -4.08 6.57
C SER A 338 19.40 -3.52 6.20
N ILE A 339 18.42 -3.58 7.12
CA ILE A 339 17.08 -3.00 6.95
C ILE A 339 17.07 -1.48 6.73
N TYR A 340 18.13 -0.77 7.13
CA TYR A 340 18.26 0.68 6.93
C TYR A 340 19.13 1.04 5.72
N LEU A 341 19.58 0.06 4.93
CA LEU A 341 20.38 0.33 3.75
C LEU A 341 19.49 0.72 2.57
N ARG A 342 19.94 1.71 1.80
CA ARG A 342 19.35 2.10 0.53
C ARG A 342 20.01 1.30 -0.59
N MET A 343 19.24 0.43 -1.22
CA MET A 343 19.62 -0.28 -2.44
C MET A 343 18.89 0.35 -3.62
N MET A 344 19.61 1.08 -4.47
CA MET A 344 19.05 1.60 -5.71
C MET A 344 19.18 0.52 -6.79
N ARG A 345 18.05 -0.03 -7.27
CA ARG A 345 18.05 -1.07 -8.32
C ARG A 345 18.51 -0.54 -9.68
N ASN A 346 18.31 0.75 -9.95
CA ASN A 346 18.76 1.42 -11.17
C ASN A 346 19.30 2.80 -10.77
N SER A 347 20.62 2.99 -10.76
CA SER A 347 21.21 4.31 -10.86
C SER A 347 21.11 4.74 -12.33
N ARG A 348 20.09 5.51 -12.67
CA ARG A 348 20.02 6.18 -13.97
C ARG A 348 20.87 7.44 -13.96
#